data_AF-A0A7C3FUZ2-F1
#
_entry.id   AF-A0A7C3FUZ2-F1
#
_cell.length_a   1.000
_cell.length_b   1.000
_cell.length_c   1.000
_cell.angle_alpha   90.00
_cell.angle_beta   90.00
_cell.angle_gamma   90.00
#
_symmetry.space_group_name_H-M   'P 1'
#
loop_
_entity.id
_entity.type
_entity.pdbx_description
1 polymer ?
#
loop_
_entity_poly.entity_id
_entity_poly.type
_entity_poly.pdbx_seq_one_letter_code
_entity_poly.pdbx_strand_id
1 'polypeptide(L)'
;LDRFITFTFRSFWGVFGWMGVFMDARIYGLLTILSILILTGLVYQLVRWRRQELLLSPAQKRGTWLLLAQLTAVIAAFLWYNLDFVQHQGRYLFPALLPISLAAAAGLLGAFSPRGSRWAAAVMLILLGAGLGLDMMQGDVNVWRTLMTAAAASALFGRSLLTRPNAFWWCLAVEGGMALVAVYGLVGAILPQIGG
;
A
#
# COMPACT_ATOMS: atom_id res chain seq x y z
N LEU A 1 -7.63 8.10 17.25
CA LEU A 1 -7.72 7.26 16.03
C LEU A 1 -6.50 7.45 15.13
N ASP A 2 -6.12 8.68 14.77
CA ASP A 2 -4.98 8.96 13.87
C ASP A 2 -3.64 8.37 14.33
N ARG A 3 -3.33 8.45 15.63
CA ARG A 3 -2.13 7.83 16.20
C ARG A 3 -2.15 6.31 16.03
N PHE A 4 -3.29 5.66 16.25
CA PHE A 4 -3.44 4.20 16.08
C PHE A 4 -3.11 3.77 14.65
N ILE A 5 -3.74 4.42 13.67
CA ILE A 5 -3.58 4.09 12.24
C ILE A 5 -2.16 4.39 11.77
N THR A 6 -1.65 5.59 12.08
CA THR A 6 -0.32 6.02 11.65
C THR A 6 0.76 5.13 12.25
N PHE A 7 0.64 4.77 13.52
CA PHE A 7 1.63 3.97 14.22
C PHE A 7 1.60 2.51 13.78
N THR A 8 0.41 1.92 13.61
CA THR A 8 0.24 0.58 13.05
C THR A 8 0.77 0.49 11.63
N PHE A 9 0.49 1.50 10.79
CA PHE A 9 0.97 1.57 9.42
C PHE A 9 2.50 1.63 9.34
N ARG A 10 3.11 2.58 10.06
CA ARG A 10 4.57 2.75 10.03
C ARG A 10 5.27 1.50 10.55
N SER A 11 4.78 0.93 11.66
CA SER A 11 5.37 -0.28 12.25
C SER A 11 5.13 -1.55 11.45
N PHE A 12 4.06 -1.62 10.65
CA PHE A 12 3.85 -2.72 9.70
C PHE A 12 4.92 -2.71 8.60
N TRP A 13 5.20 -1.53 8.01
CA TRP A 13 6.18 -1.41 6.93
C TRP A 13 7.62 -1.43 7.41
N GLY A 14 7.91 -0.79 8.55
CA GLY A 14 9.25 -0.78 9.12
C GLY A 14 9.41 0.32 10.17
N VAL A 15 9.52 -0.10 11.42
CA VAL A 15 10.15 0.68 12.50
C VAL A 15 11.11 -0.28 13.20
N PHE A 16 12.38 0.07 13.26
CA PHE A 16 13.45 -0.82 13.74
C PHE A 16 13.85 -0.50 15.17
N GLY A 17 14.72 -1.34 15.76
CA GLY A 17 15.30 -1.09 17.09
C GLY A 17 14.25 -0.93 18.18
N TRP A 18 13.33 -1.90 18.33
CA TRP A 18 12.28 -1.88 19.36
C TRP A 18 11.36 -0.63 19.28
N MET A 19 11.02 -0.22 18.06
CA MET A 19 10.27 1.00 17.73
C MET A 19 11.01 2.33 17.94
N GLY A 20 12.34 2.30 18.08
CA GLY A 20 13.15 3.51 18.24
C GLY A 20 13.58 4.18 16.92
N VAL A 21 13.63 3.42 15.82
CA VAL A 21 14.24 3.88 14.56
C VAL A 21 13.21 3.94 13.44
N PHE A 22 12.76 5.15 13.13
CA PHE A 22 11.81 5.42 12.05
C PHE A 22 12.55 5.69 10.73
N MET A 23 11.96 5.25 9.63
CA MET A 23 12.41 5.65 8.30
C MET A 23 12.06 7.12 8.03
N ASP A 24 12.70 7.72 7.04
CA ASP A 24 12.37 9.07 6.59
C ASP A 24 10.89 9.18 6.19
N ALA A 25 10.26 10.32 6.52
CA ALA A 25 8.85 10.59 6.23
C ALA A 25 8.49 10.43 4.74
N ARG A 26 9.44 10.69 3.84
CA ARG A 26 9.29 10.52 2.38
C ARG A 26 9.06 9.05 2.02
N ILE A 27 9.74 8.12 2.68
CA ILE A 27 9.56 6.67 2.45
C ILE A 27 8.16 6.24 2.88
N TYR A 28 7.68 6.70 4.05
CA TYR A 28 6.29 6.44 4.45
C TYR A 28 5.26 7.08 3.51
N GLY A 29 5.58 8.22 2.91
CA GLY A 29 4.77 8.83 1.85
C GLY A 29 4.67 7.94 0.60
N LEU A 30 5.80 7.41 0.11
CA LEU A 30 5.83 6.47 -1.00
C LEU A 30 5.06 5.18 -0.68
N LEU A 31 5.23 4.63 0.52
CA LEU A 31 4.51 3.44 0.98
C LEU A 31 3.00 3.69 1.10
N THR A 32 2.60 4.91 1.44
CA THR A 32 1.19 5.31 1.47
C THR A 32 0.62 5.34 0.06
N ILE A 33 1.34 5.92 -0.91
CA ILE A 33 0.95 5.91 -2.33
C ILE A 33 0.82 4.46 -2.83
N LEU A 34 1.79 3.61 -2.52
CA LEU A 34 1.76 2.19 -2.88
C LEU A 34 0.53 1.49 -2.27
N SER A 35 0.23 1.75 -1.01
CA SER A 35 -0.92 1.15 -0.32
C SER A 35 -2.25 1.59 -0.96
N ILE A 36 -2.40 2.88 -1.27
CA ILE A 36 -3.57 3.41 -1.96
C ILE A 36 -3.69 2.80 -3.37
N LEU A 37 -2.57 2.63 -4.07
CA LEU A 37 -2.53 2.01 -5.39
C LEU A 37 -3.02 0.55 -5.33
N ILE A 38 -2.50 -0.22 -4.38
CA ILE A 38 -2.95 -1.60 -4.10
C ILE A 38 -4.45 -1.63 -3.84
N LEU A 39 -4.95 -0.78 -2.94
CA LEU A 39 -6.37 -0.73 -2.58
C LEU A 39 -7.24 -0.35 -3.79
N THR A 40 -6.82 0.63 -4.59
CA THR A 40 -7.57 1.06 -5.78
C THR A 40 -7.65 -0.06 -6.81
N GLY A 41 -6.54 -0.78 -7.03
CA GLY A 41 -6.53 -1.92 -7.93
C GLY A 41 -7.33 -3.12 -7.40
N LEU A 42 -7.35 -3.34 -6.09
CA LEU A 42 -8.20 -4.36 -5.46
C LEU A 42 -9.69 -4.04 -5.64
N VAL A 43 -10.09 -2.79 -5.42
CA VAL A 43 -11.46 -2.32 -5.66
C VAL A 43 -11.82 -2.52 -7.13
N TYR A 44 -10.92 -2.18 -8.06
CA TYR A 44 -11.13 -2.41 -9.47
C TYR A 44 -11.33 -3.90 -9.80
N GLN A 45 -10.52 -4.79 -9.25
CA GLN A 45 -10.65 -6.24 -9.43
C GLN A 45 -11.96 -6.78 -8.82
N LEU A 46 -12.40 -6.26 -7.67
CA LEU A 46 -13.68 -6.59 -7.06
C LEU A 46 -14.85 -6.16 -7.95
N VAL A 47 -14.78 -4.96 -8.55
CA VAL A 47 -15.79 -4.49 -9.51
C VAL A 47 -15.85 -5.40 -10.73
N ARG A 48 -14.69 -5.80 -11.29
CA ARG A 48 -14.64 -6.77 -12.40
C ARG A 48 -15.24 -8.12 -12.03
N TRP A 49 -14.95 -8.62 -10.83
CA TRP A 49 -15.52 -9.87 -10.34
C TRP A 49 -17.04 -9.78 -10.20
N ARG A 50 -17.57 -8.68 -9.62
CA ARG A 50 -19.02 -8.44 -9.53
C ARG A 50 -19.70 -8.29 -10.90
N ARG A 51 -19.00 -7.73 -11.88
CA ARG A 51 -19.46 -7.63 -13.28
C ARG A 51 -19.28 -8.91 -14.08
N GLN A 52 -18.81 -10.00 -13.47
CA GLN A 52 -18.50 -11.27 -14.11
C GLN A 52 -17.41 -11.19 -15.21
N GLU A 53 -16.62 -10.11 -15.22
CA GLU A 53 -15.46 -9.92 -16.11
C GLU A 53 -14.19 -10.65 -15.60
N LEU A 54 -14.27 -11.22 -14.40
CA LEU A 54 -13.23 -12.03 -13.78
C LEU A 54 -13.86 -13.37 -13.34
N LEU A 55 -13.56 -14.43 -14.10
CA LEU A 55 -14.05 -15.77 -13.83
C LEU A 55 -13.07 -16.50 -12.90
N LEU A 56 -13.47 -16.67 -11.64
CA LEU A 56 -12.73 -17.47 -10.67
C LEU A 56 -13.24 -18.92 -10.70
N SER A 57 -12.30 -19.87 -10.74
CA SER A 57 -12.64 -21.29 -10.62
C SER A 57 -13.26 -21.59 -9.24
N PRO A 58 -14.06 -22.67 -9.09
CA PRO A 58 -14.61 -23.04 -7.78
C PRO A 58 -13.56 -23.26 -6.70
N ALA A 59 -12.35 -23.71 -7.07
CA ALA A 59 -11.23 -23.87 -6.16
C ALA A 59 -10.65 -22.50 -5.74
N GLN A 60 -10.47 -21.58 -6.69
CA GLN A 60 -10.02 -20.21 -6.40
C GLN A 60 -10.99 -19.48 -5.48
N LYS A 61 -12.30 -19.59 -5.71
CA LYS A 61 -13.33 -18.99 -4.83
C LYS A 61 -13.22 -19.52 -3.40
N ARG A 62 -13.05 -20.83 -3.22
CA ARG A 62 -12.85 -21.46 -1.91
C ARG A 62 -11.57 -20.95 -1.24
N GLY A 63 -10.46 -20.91 -1.99
CA GLY A 63 -9.20 -20.35 -1.52
C GLY A 63 -9.32 -18.89 -1.07
N THR A 64 -9.99 -18.04 -1.85
CA THR A 64 -10.24 -16.64 -1.48
C THR A 64 -11.03 -16.53 -0.17
N TRP A 65 -12.08 -17.34 0.01
CA TRP A 65 -12.84 -17.32 1.27
C TRP A 65 -12.03 -17.79 2.48
N LEU A 66 -11.19 -18.82 2.33
CA LEU A 66 -10.29 -19.27 3.38
C LEU A 66 -9.29 -18.18 3.78
N LEU A 67 -8.70 -17.50 2.78
CA LEU A 67 -7.77 -16.39 3.00
C LEU A 67 -8.45 -15.19 3.66
N LEU A 68 -9.69 -14.87 3.28
CA LEU A 68 -10.48 -13.83 3.93
C LEU A 68 -10.84 -14.19 5.38
N ALA A 69 -11.16 -15.45 5.64
CA ALA A 69 -11.43 -15.93 7.00
C ALA A 69 -10.17 -15.83 7.87
N GLN A 70 -9.00 -16.23 7.36
CA GLN A 70 -7.71 -16.08 8.04
C GLN A 70 -7.42 -14.59 8.34
N LEU A 71 -7.54 -13.72 7.33
CA LEU A 71 -7.30 -12.28 7.50
C LEU A 71 -8.23 -11.69 8.57
N THR A 72 -9.51 -12.04 8.52
CA THR A 72 -10.51 -11.56 9.49
C THR A 72 -10.20 -12.05 10.90
N ALA A 73 -9.82 -13.32 11.05
CA ALA A 73 -9.45 -13.88 12.35
C ALA A 73 -8.23 -13.16 12.95
N VAL A 74 -7.19 -12.88 12.15
CA VAL A 74 -6.00 -12.16 12.60
C VAL A 74 -6.33 -10.72 12.99
N ILE A 75 -7.14 -10.02 12.19
CA ILE A 75 -7.58 -8.64 12.52
C ILE A 75 -8.40 -8.64 13.81
N ALA A 76 -9.35 -9.57 13.96
CA ALA A 76 -10.15 -9.70 15.17
C ALA A 76 -9.29 -9.97 16.41
N ALA A 77 -8.32 -10.88 16.31
CA ALA A 77 -7.37 -11.16 17.38
C ALA A 77 -6.49 -9.95 17.72
N PHE A 78 -6.03 -9.20 16.70
CA PHE A 78 -5.25 -7.98 16.90
C PHE A 78 -6.06 -6.89 17.61
N LEU A 79 -7.31 -6.67 17.19
CA LEU A 79 -8.21 -5.69 17.81
C LEU A 79 -8.53 -6.10 19.25
N TRP A 80 -8.87 -7.37 19.47
CA TRP A 80 -9.12 -7.92 20.80
C TRP A 80 -7.92 -7.72 21.73
N TYR A 81 -6.71 -8.08 21.28
CA TYR A 81 -5.48 -7.91 22.05
C TYR A 81 -5.21 -6.45 22.42
N ASN A 82 -5.55 -5.51 21.53
CA ASN A 82 -5.38 -4.07 21.76
C ASN A 82 -6.41 -3.46 22.73
N LEU A 83 -7.48 -4.17 23.07
CA LEU A 83 -8.40 -3.76 24.14
C LEU A 83 -7.77 -3.95 25.52
N ASP A 84 -7.01 -5.02 25.70
CA ASP A 84 -6.35 -5.36 26.97
C ASP A 84 -4.97 -4.71 27.11
N PHE A 85 -4.17 -4.74 26.03
CA PHE A 85 -2.80 -4.21 26.01
C PHE A 85 -2.60 -3.30 24.80
N VAL A 86 -2.47 -1.99 25.04
CA VAL A 86 -2.31 -0.97 24.00
C VAL A 86 -0.95 -1.15 23.27
N GLN A 87 -0.95 -1.97 22.23
CA GLN A 87 0.22 -2.34 21.43
C GLN A 87 -0.12 -2.27 19.95
N HIS A 88 -0.11 -1.05 19.41
CA HIS A 88 -0.44 -0.75 18.01
C HIS A 88 0.69 -1.12 17.03
N GLN A 89 1.33 -2.27 17.25
CA GLN A 89 2.46 -2.72 16.43
C GLN A 89 1.95 -3.54 15.23
N GLY A 90 2.29 -3.10 14.03
CA GLY A 90 1.91 -3.78 12.79
C GLY A 90 2.44 -5.21 12.67
N ARG A 91 3.47 -5.59 13.45
CA ARG A 91 3.99 -6.98 13.50
C ARG A 91 2.93 -8.02 13.86
N TYR A 92 1.88 -7.62 14.60
CA TYR A 92 0.78 -8.53 14.94
C TYR A 92 -0.08 -8.92 13.73
N LEU A 93 0.06 -8.22 12.60
CA LEU A 93 -0.56 -8.58 11.33
C LEU A 93 0.28 -9.58 10.51
N PHE A 94 1.49 -9.94 10.97
CA PHE A 94 2.36 -10.87 10.25
C PHE A 94 1.76 -12.27 10.01
N PRO A 95 0.97 -12.84 10.94
CA PRO A 95 0.22 -14.07 10.66
C PRO A 95 -0.75 -13.97 9.47
N ALA A 96 -1.11 -12.76 9.04
CA ALA A 96 -1.92 -12.49 7.85
C ALA A 96 -1.09 -12.07 6.61
N LEU A 97 0.24 -12.25 6.60
CA LEU A 97 1.06 -11.87 5.44
C LEU A 97 0.67 -12.59 4.15
N LEU A 98 0.27 -13.86 4.24
CA LEU A 98 -0.17 -14.62 3.07
C LEU A 98 -1.40 -13.97 2.40
N PRO A 99 -2.54 -13.76 3.08
CA PRO A 99 -3.68 -13.09 2.47
C PRO A 99 -3.37 -11.63 2.10
N ILE A 100 -2.57 -10.90 2.89
CA ILE A 100 -2.19 -9.51 2.59
C ILE A 100 -1.35 -9.42 1.31
N SER A 101 -0.34 -10.28 1.14
CA SER A 101 0.54 -10.29 -0.04
C SER A 101 -0.19 -10.69 -1.31
N LEU A 102 -1.08 -11.68 -1.23
CA LEU A 102 -1.93 -12.06 -2.37
C LEU A 102 -2.89 -10.93 -2.76
N ALA A 103 -3.48 -10.25 -1.77
CA ALA A 103 -4.30 -9.07 -2.02
C ALA A 103 -3.47 -7.92 -2.62
N ALA A 104 -2.25 -7.69 -2.13
CA ALA A 104 -1.34 -6.70 -2.67
C ALA A 104 -1.00 -6.98 -4.14
N ALA A 105 -0.61 -8.22 -4.46
CA ALA A 105 -0.31 -8.64 -5.82
C ALA A 105 -1.52 -8.50 -6.76
N ALA A 106 -2.70 -8.96 -6.31
CA ALA A 106 -3.94 -8.81 -7.07
C ALA A 106 -4.31 -7.33 -7.28
N GLY A 107 -4.08 -6.49 -6.27
CA GLY A 107 -4.25 -5.06 -6.31
C GLY A 107 -3.34 -4.40 -7.34
N LEU A 108 -2.03 -4.66 -7.29
CA LEU A 108 -1.07 -4.11 -8.24
C LEU A 108 -1.39 -4.54 -9.68
N LEU A 109 -1.73 -5.82 -9.90
CA LEU A 109 -2.15 -6.31 -11.21
C LEU A 109 -3.41 -5.59 -11.72
N GLY A 110 -4.37 -5.33 -10.82
CA GLY A 110 -5.55 -4.54 -11.10
C GLY A 110 -5.19 -3.10 -11.47
N ALA A 111 -4.40 -2.44 -10.63
CA ALA A 111 -4.00 -1.04 -10.78
C ALA A 111 -3.17 -0.78 -12.04
N PHE A 112 -2.32 -1.73 -12.45
CA PHE A 112 -1.52 -1.63 -13.67
C PHE A 112 -2.19 -2.25 -14.91
N SER A 113 -3.46 -2.65 -14.82
CA SER A 113 -4.24 -3.00 -16.01
C SER A 113 -4.65 -1.72 -16.78
N PRO A 114 -4.85 -1.73 -18.12
CA PRO A 114 -5.13 -0.51 -18.88
C PRO A 114 -6.31 0.32 -18.35
N ARG A 115 -7.39 -0.36 -17.92
CA ARG A 115 -8.58 0.29 -17.33
C ARG A 115 -8.38 0.61 -15.85
N GLY A 116 -7.73 -0.28 -15.09
CA GLY A 116 -7.46 -0.03 -13.67
C GLY A 116 -6.46 1.10 -13.43
N SER A 117 -5.53 1.35 -14.36
CA SER A 117 -4.61 2.50 -14.28
C SER A 117 -5.34 3.82 -14.44
N ARG A 118 -6.48 3.86 -15.16
CA ARG A 118 -7.34 5.04 -15.21
C ARG A 118 -8.01 5.30 -13.86
N TRP A 119 -8.48 4.24 -13.20
CA TRP A 119 -9.04 4.34 -11.84
C TRP A 119 -7.98 4.85 -10.87
N ALA A 120 -6.79 4.24 -10.89
CA ALA A 120 -5.68 4.63 -10.05
C ALA A 120 -5.22 6.08 -10.31
N ALA A 121 -5.09 6.48 -11.57
CA ALA A 121 -4.77 7.87 -11.94
C ALA A 121 -5.84 8.84 -11.46
N ALA A 122 -7.13 8.54 -11.65
CA ALA A 122 -8.22 9.38 -11.17
C ALA A 122 -8.20 9.53 -9.65
N VAL A 123 -7.99 8.44 -8.91
CA VAL A 123 -7.84 8.49 -7.45
C VAL A 123 -6.64 9.36 -7.06
N MET A 124 -5.49 9.21 -7.71
CA MET A 124 -4.31 10.04 -7.42
C MET A 124 -4.53 11.51 -7.74
N LEU A 125 -5.26 11.84 -8.81
CA LEU A 125 -5.62 13.22 -9.15
C LEU A 125 -6.59 13.83 -8.13
N ILE A 126 -7.58 13.06 -7.67
CA ILE A 126 -8.49 13.50 -6.60
C ILE A 126 -7.70 13.77 -5.32
N LEU A 127 -6.78 12.87 -4.94
CA LEU A 127 -5.93 13.04 -3.76
C LEU A 127 -4.98 14.22 -3.89
N LEU A 128 -4.41 14.44 -5.07
CA LEU A 128 -3.57 15.61 -5.36
C LEU A 128 -4.37 16.91 -5.20
N GLY A 129 -5.56 16.99 -5.81
CA GLY A 129 -6.43 18.16 -5.71
C GLY A 129 -6.90 18.43 -4.28
N ALA A 130 -7.32 17.39 -3.55
CA ALA A 130 -7.71 17.51 -2.16
C ALA A 130 -6.52 17.92 -1.26
N GLY A 131 -5.35 17.32 -1.47
CA GLY A 131 -4.13 17.66 -0.73
C GLY A 131 -3.69 19.11 -0.95
N LEU A 132 -3.68 19.57 -2.20
CA LEU A 132 -3.37 20.96 -2.53
C LEU A 132 -4.40 21.92 -1.94
N GLY A 133 -5.70 21.61 -2.02
CA GLY A 133 -6.75 22.43 -1.42
C GLY A 133 -6.56 22.58 0.09
N LEU A 134 -6.28 21.48 0.79
CA LEU A 134 -6.01 21.50 2.24
C LEU A 134 -4.74 22.27 2.59
N ASP A 135 -3.68 22.13 1.80
CA ASP A 135 -2.41 22.84 2.01
C ASP A 135 -2.56 24.35 1.80
N MET A 136 -3.32 24.76 0.77
CA MET A 136 -3.63 26.17 0.53
C MET A 136 -4.45 26.78 1.67
N MET A 137 -5.36 26.02 2.27
CA MET A 137 -6.12 26.48 3.45
C MET A 137 -5.25 26.62 4.70
N GLN A 138 -4.22 25.78 4.84
CA GLN A 138 -3.30 25.79 5.98
C GLN A 138 -2.10 26.73 5.80
N GLY A 139 -1.84 27.18 4.56
CA GLY A 139 -0.71 28.04 4.22
C GLY A 139 0.65 27.33 4.17
N ASP A 140 0.68 26.00 4.27
CA ASP A 140 1.90 25.18 4.21
C ASP A 140 1.74 24.07 3.17
N VAL A 141 2.48 24.18 2.07
CA VAL A 141 2.44 23.22 0.97
C VAL A 141 3.50 22.16 1.17
N ASN A 142 3.06 20.91 1.33
CA ASN A 142 3.98 19.79 1.38
C ASN A 142 4.45 19.44 -0.04
N VAL A 143 5.53 20.10 -0.47
CA VAL A 143 6.10 19.94 -1.83
C VAL A 143 6.37 18.47 -2.17
N TRP A 144 6.92 17.69 -1.24
CA TRP A 144 7.23 16.28 -1.49
C TRP A 144 5.99 15.44 -1.72
N ARG A 145 4.96 15.59 -0.87
CA ARG A 145 3.69 14.87 -1.04
C ARG A 145 3.03 15.23 -2.38
N THR A 146 3.03 16.52 -2.74
CA THR A 146 2.50 17.02 -4.00
C THR A 146 3.25 16.44 -5.20
N LEU A 147 4.58 16.49 -5.18
CA LEU A 147 5.41 15.96 -6.27
C LEU A 147 5.23 14.44 -6.43
N MET A 148 5.23 13.69 -5.33
CA MET A 148 5.07 12.23 -5.37
C MET A 148 3.69 11.83 -5.90
N THR A 149 2.63 12.49 -5.43
CA THR A 149 1.25 12.21 -5.88
C THR A 149 1.03 12.62 -7.34
N ALA A 150 1.57 13.77 -7.76
CA ALA A 150 1.56 14.19 -9.17
C ALA A 150 2.34 13.21 -10.05
N ALA A 151 3.55 12.81 -9.65
CA ALA A 151 4.35 11.84 -10.39
C ALA A 151 3.64 10.49 -10.53
N ALA A 152 3.01 9.99 -9.46
CA ALA A 152 2.22 8.77 -9.48
C ALA A 152 1.01 8.90 -10.43
N ALA A 153 0.27 10.00 -10.36
CA ALA A 153 -0.86 10.28 -11.24
C ALA A 153 -0.42 10.29 -12.73
N SER A 154 0.66 11.00 -13.04
CA SER A 154 1.22 11.09 -14.40
C SER A 154 1.69 9.73 -14.91
N ALA A 155 2.41 8.96 -14.09
CA ALA A 155 2.86 7.62 -14.45
C ALA A 155 1.70 6.67 -14.73
N LEU A 156 0.66 6.69 -13.90
CA LEU A 156 -0.55 5.86 -14.07
C LEU A 156 -1.39 6.29 -15.27
N PHE A 157 -1.48 7.60 -15.52
CA PHE A 157 -2.15 8.11 -16.71
C PHE A 157 -1.39 7.69 -17.97
N GLY A 158 -0.08 7.87 -18.02
CA GLY A 158 0.77 7.38 -19.12
C GLY A 158 0.63 5.88 -19.31
N ARG A 159 0.65 5.10 -18.22
CA ARG A 159 0.39 3.66 -18.23
C ARG A 159 -0.96 3.33 -18.86
N SER A 160 -2.00 4.12 -18.60
CA SER A 160 -3.35 3.87 -19.12
C SER A 160 -3.50 4.04 -20.63
N LEU A 161 -2.54 4.75 -21.26
CA LEU A 161 -2.47 4.94 -22.71
C LEU A 161 -1.71 3.79 -23.40
N LEU A 162 -0.85 3.10 -22.65
CA LEU A 162 -0.04 2.00 -23.16
C LEU A 162 -0.83 0.67 -23.13
N THR A 163 -1.02 0.04 -24.28
CA THR A 163 -1.58 -1.33 -24.37
C THR A 163 -0.52 -2.41 -24.13
N ARG A 164 0.76 -2.05 -24.31
CA ARG A 164 1.96 -2.83 -23.99
C ARG A 164 2.97 -1.88 -23.31
N PRO A 165 3.74 -2.30 -22.28
CA PRO A 165 3.93 -3.66 -21.78
C PRO A 165 2.82 -4.19 -20.87
N ASN A 166 2.82 -5.51 -20.65
CA ASN A 166 1.91 -6.20 -19.73
C ASN A 166 2.09 -5.66 -18.29
N ALA A 167 1.03 -5.69 -17.48
CA ALA A 167 1.01 -5.25 -16.08
C ALA A 167 2.13 -5.88 -15.24
N PHE A 168 2.59 -7.09 -15.61
CA PHE A 168 3.70 -7.80 -15.00
C PHE A 168 4.96 -6.94 -14.82
N TRP A 169 5.41 -6.22 -15.84
CA TRP A 169 6.67 -5.43 -15.75
C TRP A 169 6.55 -4.25 -14.80
N TRP A 170 5.36 -3.69 -14.66
CA TRP A 170 5.08 -2.62 -13.70
C TRP A 170 5.05 -3.15 -12.27
N CYS A 171 4.44 -4.33 -12.05
CA CYS A 171 4.52 -5.01 -10.76
C CYS A 171 5.99 -5.33 -10.40
N LEU A 172 6.77 -5.84 -11.37
CA LEU A 172 8.18 -6.15 -11.14
C LEU A 172 8.99 -4.90 -10.78
N ALA A 173 8.72 -3.76 -11.42
CA ALA A 173 9.35 -2.49 -11.07
C ALA A 173 9.02 -2.05 -9.63
N VAL A 174 7.77 -2.25 -9.19
CA VAL A 174 7.35 -1.98 -7.80
C VAL A 174 8.08 -2.89 -6.82
N GLU A 175 8.17 -4.20 -7.11
CA GLU A 175 8.91 -5.15 -6.25
C GLU A 175 10.41 -4.81 -6.18
N GLY A 176 11.01 -4.41 -7.31
CA GLY A 176 12.39 -3.89 -7.33
C GLY A 176 12.55 -2.64 -6.46
N GLY A 177 11.57 -1.74 -6.50
CA GLY A 177 11.51 -0.57 -5.60
C GLY A 177 11.41 -0.97 -4.13
N MET A 178 10.63 -1.99 -3.80
CA MET A 178 10.52 -2.52 -2.43
C MET A 178 11.84 -3.12 -1.94
N ALA A 179 12.59 -3.81 -2.80
CA ALA A 179 13.92 -4.29 -2.48
C ALA A 179 14.88 -3.12 -2.16
N LEU A 180 14.81 -2.02 -2.92
CA LEU A 180 15.60 -0.81 -2.63
C LEU A 180 15.21 -0.17 -1.29
N VAL A 181 13.91 -0.12 -0.97
CA VAL A 181 13.43 0.36 0.34
C VAL A 181 13.96 -0.52 1.47
N ALA A 182 13.99 -1.85 1.29
CA ALA A 182 14.54 -2.77 2.28
C ALA A 182 16.05 -2.55 2.49
N VAL A 183 16.82 -2.37 1.40
CA VAL A 183 18.25 -2.03 1.47
C VAL A 183 18.47 -0.68 2.16
N TYR A 184 17.65 0.33 1.84
CA TYR A 184 17.67 1.62 2.52
C TYR A 184 17.36 1.49 4.02
N GLY A 185 16.38 0.67 4.39
CA GLY A 185 16.07 0.41 5.81
C GLY A 185 17.27 -0.19 6.54
N LEU A 186 17.95 -1.17 5.93
CA LEU A 186 19.14 -1.78 6.51
C LEU A 186 20.31 -0.79 6.62
N VAL A 187 20.71 -0.19 5.50
CA VAL A 187 21.94 0.61 5.40
C VAL A 187 21.75 2.03 5.93
N GLY A 188 20.62 2.65 5.63
CA GLY A 188 20.34 4.04 5.97
C GLY A 188 19.71 4.22 7.35
N ALA A 189 18.93 3.26 7.85
CA ALA A 189 18.27 3.39 9.14
C ALA A 189 18.93 2.55 10.25
N ILE A 190 19.24 1.26 9.99
CA ILE A 190 19.74 0.35 11.03
C ILE A 190 21.25 0.49 11.26
N LEU A 191 22.09 0.39 10.23
CA LEU A 191 23.55 0.40 10.40
C LEU A 191 24.11 1.62 11.16
N PRO A 192 23.63 2.86 10.93
CA PRO A 192 24.12 4.03 11.68
C PRO A 192 23.85 3.96 13.19
N GLN A 193 22.93 3.12 13.64
CA GLN A 193 22.58 2.95 15.05
C GLN A 193 23.46 1.92 15.77
N ILE A 194 24.21 1.10 15.02
CA ILE A 194 25.06 0.03 15.56
C ILE A 194 26.53 0.50 15.65
N GLY A 195 26.93 1.42 14.77
CA GLY A 195 28.31 1.95 14.71
C GLY A 195 28.56 3.23 15.52
N GLY A 196 27.60 3.67 16.33
CA GLY A 196 27.67 4.86 17.18
C GLY A 196 27.82 4.52 18.66
#